data_AF-A0A1B6L5V1-F1
#
_entry.id   AF-A0A1B6L5V1-F1
#
_cell.length_a   1.000
_cell.length_b   1.000
_cell.length_c   1.000
_cell.angle_alpha   90.00
_cell.angle_beta   90.00
_cell.angle_gamma   90.00
#
_symmetry.space_group_name_H-M   'P 1'
#
loop_
_entity.id
_entity.type
_entity.pdbx_description
1 polymer ?
#
loop_
_entity_poly.entity_id
_entity_poly.type
_entity_poly.pdbx_seq_one_letter_code
_entity_poly.pdbx_strand_id
1 'polypeptide(L)'
;MRKGKNLKRKLPHMAEEIVKEELPPPPSRSSDEPIPKKTKWTNRTRVLVFATRGITHRDRHLMRDLRTLLPHSRDENKMERGENFLVVNEMCSMKNCDKCILLEGRNRRDLYMWISNVPSGPSARFLVESVFTMGELKLTGNCLKGSRPLLSFDETFDTSPQYALLKELFIQIFG
;
A
#
# COMPACT_ATOMS: atom_id res chain seq x y z
N MET A 1 -23.64 -15.92 -57.36
CA MET A 1 -22.98 -16.65 -56.24
C MET A 1 -21.86 -15.78 -55.68
N ARG A 2 -21.98 -15.30 -54.43
CA ARG A 2 -21.00 -14.41 -53.78
C ARG A 2 -19.82 -15.23 -53.26
N LYS A 3 -18.59 -14.87 -53.65
CA LYS A 3 -17.33 -15.48 -53.18
C LYS A 3 -17.13 -15.16 -51.69
N GLY A 4 -17.20 -16.17 -50.83
CA GLY A 4 -16.93 -16.06 -49.39
C GLY A 4 -15.46 -15.77 -49.12
N LYS A 5 -15.16 -14.72 -48.36
CA LYS A 5 -13.81 -14.38 -47.90
C LYS A 5 -13.43 -15.30 -46.73
N ASN A 6 -12.28 -15.96 -46.84
CA ASN A 6 -11.65 -16.74 -45.79
C ASN A 6 -11.30 -15.88 -44.57
N LEU A 7 -12.08 -16.00 -43.49
CA LEU A 7 -11.70 -15.50 -42.17
C LEU A 7 -10.88 -16.57 -41.45
N LYS A 8 -9.55 -16.52 -41.62
CA LYS A 8 -8.62 -17.28 -40.76
C LYS A 8 -8.75 -16.73 -39.33
N ARG A 9 -9.42 -17.48 -38.45
CA ARG A 9 -9.38 -17.25 -37.00
C ARG A 9 -7.94 -17.39 -36.52
N LYS A 10 -7.33 -16.32 -36.02
CA LYS A 10 -6.05 -16.39 -35.31
C LYS A 10 -6.29 -17.08 -33.96
N LEU A 11 -5.69 -18.24 -33.74
CA LEU A 11 -5.59 -18.86 -32.42
C LEU A 11 -4.74 -17.95 -31.50
N PRO A 12 -5.06 -17.85 -30.19
CA PRO A 12 -4.25 -17.08 -29.26
C PRO A 12 -2.88 -17.74 -29.10
N HIS A 13 -1.83 -16.96 -29.34
CA HIS A 13 -0.45 -17.32 -29.06
C HIS A 13 -0.36 -17.68 -27.57
N MET A 14 -0.04 -18.94 -27.26
CA MET A 14 0.32 -19.35 -25.91
C MET A 14 1.48 -18.46 -25.45
N ALA A 15 1.33 -17.86 -24.27
CA ALA A 15 2.39 -17.07 -23.66
C ALA A 15 3.49 -18.04 -23.21
N GLU A 16 4.65 -17.97 -23.87
CA GLU A 16 5.86 -18.63 -23.38
C GLU A 16 6.27 -17.94 -22.07
N GLU A 17 6.27 -18.70 -20.98
CA GLU A 17 6.89 -18.28 -19.72
C GLU A 17 8.41 -18.25 -19.91
N ILE A 18 8.94 -17.05 -20.08
CA ILE A 18 10.39 -16.80 -20.10
C ILE A 18 10.88 -16.91 -18.65
N VAL A 19 11.48 -18.04 -18.32
CA VAL A 19 12.31 -18.22 -17.12
C VAL A 19 13.47 -17.24 -17.23
N LYS A 20 13.48 -16.21 -16.38
CA LYS A 20 14.62 -15.29 -16.27
C LYS A 20 15.68 -15.95 -15.40
N GLU A 21 16.72 -16.44 -16.04
CA GLU A 21 17.99 -16.80 -15.40
C GLU A 21 18.54 -15.55 -14.68
N GLU A 22 18.77 -15.64 -13.37
CA GLU A 22 19.33 -14.54 -12.55
C GLU A 22 20.82 -14.36 -12.85
N LEU A 23 21.14 -13.75 -13.99
CA LEU A 23 22.49 -13.26 -14.27
C LEU A 23 22.73 -11.96 -13.48
N PRO A 24 23.93 -11.78 -12.87
CA PRO A 24 24.27 -10.53 -12.20
C PRO A 24 24.21 -9.37 -13.20
N PRO A 25 23.78 -8.17 -12.77
CA PRO A 25 23.70 -7.03 -13.66
C PRO A 25 25.10 -6.69 -14.21
N PRO A 26 25.19 -6.24 -15.48
CA PRO A 26 26.46 -5.90 -16.09
C PRO A 26 27.17 -4.77 -15.32
N PRO A 27 28.51 -4.80 -15.25
CA PRO A 27 29.31 -3.85 -14.46
C PRO A 27 29.24 -2.40 -14.96
N SER A 28 28.86 -2.17 -16.21
CA SER A 28 28.64 -0.85 -16.77
C SER A 28 27.34 -0.82 -17.57
N ARG A 29 26.41 0.06 -17.20
CA ARG A 29 25.24 0.37 -18.03
C ARG A 29 25.56 1.59 -18.87
N SER A 30 25.43 1.48 -20.19
CA SER A 30 25.49 2.64 -21.08
C SER A 30 24.29 3.55 -20.75
N SER A 31 24.52 4.84 -20.52
CA SER A 31 23.46 5.77 -20.07
C SER A 31 22.41 6.07 -21.14
N ASP A 32 22.72 5.78 -22.41
CA ASP A 32 21.87 6.03 -23.58
C ASP A 32 20.90 4.88 -23.92
N GLU A 33 20.98 3.74 -23.22
CA GLU A 33 20.02 2.66 -23.43
C GLU A 33 18.64 3.05 -22.87
N PRO A 34 17.58 3.03 -23.69
CA PRO A 34 16.24 3.37 -23.22
C PRO A 34 15.79 2.31 -22.21
N ILE A 35 15.65 2.75 -20.95
CA ILE A 35 15.16 1.92 -19.85
C ILE A 35 13.86 1.23 -20.31
N PRO A 36 13.74 -0.11 -20.23
CA PRO A 36 12.53 -0.81 -20.63
C PRO A 36 11.37 -0.34 -19.74
N LYS A 37 10.53 0.54 -20.30
CA LYS A 37 9.34 1.05 -19.61
C LYS A 37 8.37 -0.12 -19.48
N LYS A 38 8.13 -0.58 -18.24
CA LYS A 38 7.07 -1.56 -17.96
C LYS A 38 5.76 -1.01 -18.52
N THR A 39 5.21 -1.67 -19.54
CA THR A 39 4.09 -1.19 -20.36
C THR A 39 2.77 -1.09 -19.59
N LYS A 40 2.65 -1.78 -18.45
CA LYS A 40 1.44 -1.80 -17.64
C LYS A 40 1.77 -1.53 -16.18
N TRP A 41 1.11 -0.51 -15.63
CA TRP A 41 1.07 -0.23 -14.21
C TRP A 41 0.11 -1.23 -13.54
N THR A 42 0.64 -2.27 -12.91
CA THR A 42 -0.16 -3.35 -12.33
C THR A 42 -0.74 -3.01 -10.96
N ASN A 43 0.00 -2.26 -10.12
CA ASN A 43 -0.38 -2.01 -8.73
C ASN A 43 -1.15 -0.69 -8.57
N ARG A 44 -2.46 -0.70 -8.88
CA ARG A 44 -3.35 0.46 -8.69
C ARG A 44 -4.08 0.36 -7.36
N THR A 45 -3.36 0.51 -6.25
CA THR A 45 -3.97 0.51 -4.92
C THR A 45 -4.35 1.92 -4.49
N ARG A 46 -5.47 2.02 -3.78
CA ARG A 46 -5.86 3.24 -3.04
C ARG A 46 -6.02 2.88 -1.57
N VAL A 47 -5.40 3.68 -0.71
CA VAL A 47 -5.41 3.45 0.74
C VAL A 47 -6.22 4.55 1.41
N LEU A 48 -7.25 4.18 2.16
CA LEU A 48 -7.99 5.10 3.00
C LEU A 48 -7.24 5.29 4.32
N VAL A 49 -6.88 6.52 4.69
CA VAL A 49 -6.17 6.81 5.93
C VAL A 49 -7.00 7.75 6.81
N PHE A 50 -7.52 7.23 7.92
CA PHE A 50 -8.34 8.01 8.84
C PHE A 50 -8.22 7.50 10.27
N ALA A 51 -8.95 8.14 11.18
CA ALA A 51 -8.85 7.88 12.61
C ALA A 51 -10.22 7.90 13.28
N THR A 52 -10.32 7.27 14.45
CA THR A 52 -11.47 7.45 15.34
C THR A 52 -11.44 8.82 16.01
N ARG A 53 -12.60 9.29 16.49
CA ARG A 53 -12.64 10.46 17.36
C ARG A 53 -11.84 10.20 18.64
N GLY A 54 -11.26 11.27 19.18
CA GLY A 54 -10.54 11.26 20.46
C GLY A 54 -9.10 10.74 20.43
N ILE A 55 -8.48 10.63 19.26
CA ILE A 55 -7.02 10.54 19.11
C ILE A 55 -6.29 11.78 19.66
N THR A 56 -5.06 11.61 20.11
CA THR A 56 -4.28 12.69 20.73
C THR A 56 -3.75 13.70 19.70
N HIS A 57 -3.12 14.77 20.16
CA HIS A 57 -2.47 15.73 19.25
C HIS A 57 -1.32 15.09 18.46
N ARG A 58 -0.52 14.23 19.10
CA ARG A 58 0.60 13.54 18.46
C ARG A 58 0.12 12.59 17.36
N ASP A 59 -0.91 11.79 17.66
CA ASP A 59 -1.48 10.84 16.69
C ASP A 59 -2.08 11.55 15.47
N ARG A 60 -2.61 12.77 15.64
CA ARG A 60 -3.08 13.59 14.51
C ARG A 60 -1.94 13.98 13.58
N HIS A 61 -0.75 14.28 14.12
CA HIS A 61 0.43 14.56 13.30
C HIS A 61 0.93 13.28 12.62
N LEU A 62 1.01 12.16 13.33
CA LEU A 62 1.32 10.86 12.73
C LEU A 62 0.40 10.52 11.54
N MET A 63 -0.92 10.73 11.70
CA MET A 63 -1.90 10.54 10.62
C MET A 63 -1.62 11.43 9.40
N ARG A 64 -1.21 12.69 9.62
CA ARG A 64 -0.84 13.60 8.51
C ARG A 64 0.46 13.14 7.85
N ASP A 65 1.46 12.76 8.65
CA ASP A 65 2.75 12.27 8.17
C ASP A 65 2.54 11.06 7.25
N LEU A 66 1.73 10.08 7.66
CA LEU A 66 1.36 8.92 6.84
C LEU A 66 0.68 9.32 5.52
N ARG A 67 -0.22 10.31 5.54
CA ARG A 67 -0.86 10.83 4.32
C ARG A 67 0.14 11.52 3.39
N THR A 68 1.16 12.18 3.94
CA THR A 68 2.19 12.82 3.12
C THR A 68 3.17 11.83 2.50
N LEU A 69 3.45 10.72 3.20
CA LEU A 69 4.31 9.64 2.72
C LEU A 69 3.64 8.81 1.62
N LEU A 70 2.33 8.56 1.74
CA LEU A 70 1.57 7.72 0.82
C LEU A 70 0.85 8.55 -0.25
N PRO A 71 1.37 8.66 -1.50
CA PRO A 71 0.74 9.47 -2.55
C PRO A 71 -0.64 8.97 -2.98
N HIS A 72 -0.89 7.67 -2.84
CA HIS A 72 -2.15 6.99 -3.11
C HIS A 72 -3.11 6.97 -1.92
N SER A 73 -2.80 7.73 -0.86
CA SER A 73 -3.70 7.86 0.29
C SER A 73 -4.88 8.79 0.01
N ARG A 74 -6.03 8.44 0.56
CA ARG A 74 -7.24 9.27 0.61
C ARG A 74 -7.56 9.59 2.05
N ASP A 75 -7.92 10.84 2.31
CA ASP A 75 -8.36 11.29 3.61
C ASP A 75 -9.85 11.04 3.78
N GLU A 76 -10.27 10.73 5.01
CA GLU A 76 -11.68 10.67 5.42
C GLU A 76 -11.88 11.45 6.72
N ASN A 77 -13.12 11.83 6.95
CA ASN A 77 -13.56 12.33 8.25
C ASN A 77 -13.36 11.27 9.34
N LYS A 78 -13.27 11.72 10.59
CA LYS A 78 -13.08 10.80 11.71
C LYS A 78 -14.37 10.04 12.00
N MET A 79 -14.27 8.73 12.17
CA MET A 79 -15.40 7.90 12.60
C MET A 79 -15.73 8.14 14.08
N GLU A 80 -17.00 7.95 14.45
CA GLU A 80 -17.45 8.07 15.83
C GLU A 80 -16.99 6.88 16.69
N ARG A 81 -16.84 7.11 18.00
CA ARG A 81 -16.52 6.04 18.96
C ARG A 81 -17.80 5.26 19.25
N GLY A 82 -17.84 3.99 18.84
CA GLY A 82 -18.98 3.09 19.07
C GLY A 82 -19.71 2.66 17.81
N GLU A 83 -19.34 3.19 16.64
CA GLU A 83 -19.79 2.65 15.36
C GLU A 83 -19.14 1.30 15.06
N ASN A 84 -19.88 0.44 14.36
CA ASN A 84 -19.40 -0.87 13.94
C ASN A 84 -18.29 -0.73 12.88
N PHE A 85 -17.27 -1.59 12.94
CA PHE A 85 -16.21 -1.62 11.92
C PHE A 85 -16.72 -1.91 10.50
N LEU A 86 -17.96 -2.39 10.35
CA LEU A 86 -18.61 -2.56 9.05
C LEU A 86 -18.76 -1.23 8.28
N VAL A 87 -18.92 -0.11 8.99
CA VAL A 87 -18.99 1.23 8.40
C VAL A 87 -17.70 1.57 7.64
N VAL A 88 -16.56 1.03 8.07
CA VAL A 88 -15.26 1.23 7.39
C VAL A 88 -15.30 0.63 5.97
N ASN A 89 -15.99 -0.49 5.79
CA ASN A 89 -16.13 -1.11 4.46
C ASN A 89 -16.96 -0.24 3.53
N GLU A 90 -18.02 0.39 4.05
CA GLU A 90 -18.87 1.33 3.30
C GLU A 90 -18.08 2.60 2.93
N MET A 91 -17.32 3.16 3.88
CA MET A 91 -16.44 4.31 3.63
C MET A 91 -15.41 4.02 2.54
N CYS A 92 -14.77 2.84 2.59
CA CYS A 92 -13.83 2.41 1.56
C CYS A 92 -14.52 2.23 0.20
N SER A 93 -15.73 1.66 0.17
CA SER A 93 -16.53 1.51 -1.05
C SER A 93 -16.86 2.87 -1.67
N MET A 94 -17.34 3.83 -0.87
CA MET A 94 -17.67 5.19 -1.32
C MET A 94 -16.46 5.92 -1.92
N LYS A 95 -15.27 5.74 -1.34
CA LYS A 95 -14.02 6.34 -1.84
C LYS A 95 -13.23 5.46 -2.79
N ASN A 96 -13.80 4.30 -3.17
CA ASN A 96 -13.17 3.34 -4.08
C ASN A 96 -11.75 2.95 -3.63
N CYS A 97 -11.55 2.77 -2.31
CA CYS A 97 -10.29 2.37 -1.71
C CYS A 97 -10.27 0.85 -1.48
N ASP A 98 -9.17 0.22 -1.86
CA ASP A 98 -9.00 -1.24 -1.71
C ASP A 98 -8.38 -1.59 -0.35
N LYS A 99 -7.68 -0.64 0.27
CA LYS A 99 -6.95 -0.81 1.53
C LYS A 99 -7.34 0.29 2.51
N CYS A 100 -7.22 -0.02 3.79
CA CYS A 100 -7.55 0.88 4.87
C CYS A 100 -6.46 0.89 5.95
N ILE A 101 -6.12 2.08 6.42
CA ILE A 101 -5.39 2.34 7.65
C ILE A 101 -6.30 3.14 8.59
N LEU A 102 -6.68 2.54 9.70
CA LEU A 102 -7.50 3.17 10.73
C LEU A 102 -6.70 3.32 12.02
N LEU A 103 -6.59 4.56 12.51
CA LEU A 103 -5.99 4.87 13.80
C LEU A 103 -7.08 4.97 14.88
N GLU A 104 -7.11 4.00 15.79
CA GLU A 104 -8.03 3.92 16.91
C GLU A 104 -7.34 4.40 18.19
N GLY A 105 -7.73 5.59 18.67
CA GLY A 105 -7.25 6.10 19.95
C GLY A 105 -8.14 5.65 21.11
N ARG A 106 -7.60 4.88 22.05
CA ARG A 106 -8.30 4.44 23.28
C ARG A 106 -7.76 5.19 24.49
N ASN A 107 -8.66 5.60 25.39
CA ASN A 107 -8.33 6.31 26.65
C ASN A 107 -7.40 7.55 26.49
N ARG A 108 -7.26 8.09 25.28
CA ARG A 108 -6.30 9.17 24.93
C ARG A 108 -4.84 8.84 25.31
N ARG A 109 -4.50 7.55 25.43
CA ARG A 109 -3.15 7.08 25.77
C ARG A 109 -2.68 6.01 24.79
N ASP A 110 -3.53 5.04 24.53
CA ASP A 110 -3.19 3.90 23.70
C ASP A 110 -3.63 4.18 22.26
N LEU A 111 -2.72 3.93 21.32
CA LEU A 111 -2.99 4.03 19.89
C LEU A 111 -2.95 2.63 19.28
N TYR A 112 -4.08 2.22 18.71
CA TYR A 112 -4.15 1.03 17.89
C TYR A 112 -4.18 1.43 16.43
N MET A 113 -3.43 0.73 15.59
CA MET A 113 -3.45 0.91 14.16
C MET A 113 -3.99 -0.36 13.51
N TRP A 114 -5.09 -0.21 12.78
CA TRP A 114 -5.68 -1.24 11.96
C TRP A 114 -5.23 -1.08 10.54
N ILE A 115 -4.73 -2.16 9.97
CA ILE A 115 -4.31 -2.23 8.58
C ILE A 115 -5.09 -3.36 7.94
N SER A 116 -5.86 -3.05 6.89
CA SER A 116 -6.82 -3.99 6.33
C SER A 116 -6.91 -3.89 4.82
N ASN A 117 -7.20 -5.03 4.20
CA ASN A 117 -7.68 -5.12 2.84
C ASN A 117 -9.21 -5.24 2.84
N VAL A 118 -9.88 -4.34 2.13
CA VAL A 118 -11.34 -4.20 2.16
C VAL A 118 -11.89 -4.66 0.80
N PRO A 119 -13.01 -5.42 0.75
CA PRO A 119 -13.88 -5.85 1.86
C PRO A 119 -13.56 -7.24 2.43
N SER A 120 -12.73 -8.03 1.75
CA SER A 120 -12.55 -9.46 2.04
C SER A 120 -11.52 -9.78 3.13
N GLY A 121 -10.80 -8.79 3.66
CA GLY A 121 -9.61 -9.02 4.50
C GLY A 121 -8.36 -9.36 3.67
N PRO A 122 -7.20 -9.58 4.31
CA PRO A 122 -6.96 -9.74 5.75
C PRO A 122 -6.93 -8.41 6.52
N SER A 123 -7.05 -8.48 7.85
CA SER A 123 -6.93 -7.34 8.76
C SER A 123 -5.95 -7.65 9.88
N ALA A 124 -5.08 -6.70 10.19
CA ALA A 124 -4.13 -6.77 11.29
C ALA A 124 -4.31 -5.56 12.21
N ARG A 125 -4.29 -5.82 13.52
CA ARG A 125 -4.35 -4.79 14.56
C ARG A 125 -2.99 -4.73 15.24
N PHE A 126 -2.42 -3.53 15.27
CA PHE A 126 -1.16 -3.25 15.92
C PHE A 126 -1.38 -2.32 17.11
N LEU A 127 -0.71 -2.61 18.22
CA LEU A 127 -0.52 -1.62 19.28
C LEU A 127 0.69 -0.78 18.86
N VAL A 128 0.48 0.52 18.70
CA VAL A 128 1.54 1.45 18.29
C VAL A 128 2.11 2.12 19.52
N GLU A 129 3.37 1.82 19.80
CA GLU A 129 4.12 2.41 20.89
C GLU A 129 5.25 3.29 20.35
N SER A 130 5.79 4.18 21.20
CA SER A 130 6.97 5.01 20.89
C SER A 130 6.84 5.83 19.59
N VAL A 131 5.72 6.53 19.41
CA VAL A 131 5.49 7.40 18.25
C VAL A 131 6.32 8.67 18.36
N PHE A 132 7.16 8.92 17.36
CA PHE A 132 7.84 10.19 17.13
C PHE A 132 7.43 10.75 15.76
N THR A 133 6.90 11.96 15.76
CA THR A 133 6.41 12.60 14.52
C THR A 133 7.53 13.30 13.77
N MET A 134 7.34 13.54 12.46
CA MET A 134 8.37 14.20 11.64
C MET A 134 8.74 15.61 12.15
N GLY A 135 7.80 16.30 12.80
CA GLY A 135 8.05 17.61 13.41
C GLY A 135 8.81 17.58 14.74
N GLU A 136 8.77 16.46 15.46
CA GLU A 136 9.49 16.27 16.73
C GLU A 136 10.93 15.82 16.49
N LEU A 137 11.14 15.01 15.45
CA LEU A 137 12.44 14.44 15.12
C LEU A 137 13.27 15.46 14.33
N LYS A 138 14.40 15.90 14.89
CA LYS A 138 15.35 16.83 14.24
C LYS A 138 16.20 16.12 13.17
N LEU A 139 15.56 15.35 12.29
CA LEU A 139 16.24 14.79 11.12
C LEU A 139 16.47 15.90 10.11
N THR A 140 17.71 16.02 9.64
CA THR A 140 18.09 16.93 8.55
C THR A 140 17.76 16.36 7.16
N GLY A 141 17.32 15.10 7.10
CA GLY A 141 16.96 14.41 5.86
C GLY A 141 15.62 14.87 5.31
N ASN A 142 15.60 15.15 4.00
CA ASN A 142 14.38 15.46 3.25
C ASN A 142 14.15 14.40 2.16
N CYS A 143 12.90 14.10 1.84
CA CYS A 143 12.52 13.21 0.76
C CYS A 143 11.49 13.89 -0.16
N LEU A 144 11.47 13.51 -1.44
CA LEU A 144 10.47 14.02 -2.36
C LEU A 144 9.09 13.51 -1.97
N LYS A 145 8.14 14.42 -1.80
CA LYS A 145 6.75 14.08 -1.45
C LYS A 145 6.13 13.24 -2.57
N GLY A 146 5.57 12.09 -2.22
CA GLY A 146 5.01 11.15 -3.19
C GLY A 146 6.03 10.41 -4.05
N SER A 147 7.31 10.42 -3.65
CA SER A 147 8.29 9.49 -4.21
C SER A 147 7.91 8.05 -3.88
N ARG A 148 8.46 7.12 -4.68
CA ARG A 148 8.23 5.69 -4.47
C ARG A 148 9.21 5.19 -3.40
N PRO A 149 8.72 4.78 -2.22
CA PRO A 149 9.60 4.33 -1.16
C PRO A 149 10.25 3.00 -1.51
N LEU A 150 11.43 2.76 -0.94
CA LEU A 150 12.05 1.45 -0.92
C LEU A 150 11.68 0.77 0.41
N LEU A 151 11.10 -0.42 0.33
CA LEU A 151 10.75 -1.22 1.49
C LEU A 151 11.86 -2.24 1.75
N SER A 152 12.44 -2.18 2.94
CA SER A 152 13.42 -3.16 3.42
C SER A 152 12.78 -3.96 4.54
N PHE A 153 12.68 -5.27 4.37
CA PHE A 153 12.16 -6.19 5.37
C PHE A 153 13.29 -7.02 5.95
N ASP A 154 13.18 -7.35 7.23
CA ASP A 154 14.08 -8.28 7.89
C ASP A 154 13.76 -9.74 7.50
N GLU A 155 14.76 -10.63 7.59
CA GLU A 155 14.64 -12.06 7.24
C GLU A 155 13.66 -12.80 8.17
N THR A 156 13.46 -12.26 9.38
CA THR A 156 12.49 -12.77 10.35
C THR A 156 11.06 -12.80 9.80
N PHE A 157 10.73 -11.95 8.82
CA PHE A 157 9.41 -11.94 8.20
C PHE A 157 9.13 -13.19 7.36
N ASP A 158 10.17 -13.91 6.92
CA ASP A 158 10.03 -15.12 6.11
C ASP A 158 10.00 -16.40 6.98
N THR A 159 10.23 -16.27 8.29
CA THR A 159 10.30 -17.41 9.21
C THR A 159 8.93 -18.01 9.53
N SER A 160 7.89 -17.18 9.65
CA SER A 160 6.54 -17.63 10.01
C SER A 160 5.50 -17.18 8.97
N PRO A 161 4.46 -17.97 8.72
CA PRO A 161 3.43 -17.64 7.72
C PRO A 161 2.64 -16.38 8.10
N GLN A 162 2.52 -16.08 9.39
CA GLN A 162 1.85 -14.88 9.89
C GLN A 162 2.64 -13.63 9.50
N TYR A 163 3.96 -13.67 9.64
CA TYR A 163 4.81 -12.56 9.25
C TYR A 163 4.90 -12.41 7.73
N ALA A 164 4.92 -13.52 6.99
CA ALA A 164 4.88 -13.48 5.53
C ALA A 164 3.60 -12.79 5.02
N LEU A 165 2.45 -13.06 5.64
CA LEU A 165 1.19 -12.36 5.34
C LEU A 165 1.28 -10.86 5.66
N LEU A 166 1.86 -10.49 6.80
CA LEU A 166 2.06 -9.08 7.16
C LEU A 166 3.01 -8.37 6.20
N LYS A 167 4.09 -9.03 5.78
CA LYS A 167 5.04 -8.53 4.77
C LYS A 167 4.30 -8.19 3.47
N GLU A 168 3.51 -9.13 2.95
CA GLU A 168 2.68 -8.89 1.76
C GLU A 168 1.67 -7.75 1.96
N LEU A 169 1.02 -7.67 3.12
CA LEU A 169 0.09 -6.59 3.45
C LEU A 169 0.79 -5.22 3.45
N PHE A 170 2.00 -5.14 4.01
CA PHE A 170 2.80 -3.92 4.03
C PHE A 170 3.31 -3.53 2.65
N ILE A 171 3.73 -4.49 1.82
CA ILE A 171 4.13 -4.25 0.43
C ILE A 171 3.00 -3.61 -0.36
N GLN A 172 1.76 -4.10 -0.20
CA GLN A 172 0.62 -3.57 -0.94
C GLN A 172 0.20 -2.16 -0.51
N ILE A 173 0.48 -1.78 0.74
CA ILE A 173 0.00 -0.53 1.33
C ILE A 173 1.06 0.57 1.24
N PHE A 174 2.32 0.25 1.55
CA PHE A 174 3.42 1.20 1.56
C PHE A 174 4.22 1.21 0.24
N GLY A 175 4.04 0.22 -0.64
CA GLY A 175 4.78 0.08 -1.92
C GLY A 175 4.18 0.80 -3.12
#